data_AF-A0A0J6S5M2-F1
#
_entry.id   AF-A0A0J6S5M2-F1
#
_cell.length_a   1.000
_cell.length_b   1.000
_cell.length_c   1.000
_cell.angle_alpha   90.00
_cell.angle_beta   90.00
_cell.angle_gamma   90.00
#
_symmetry.space_group_name_H-M   'P 1'
#
loop_
_entity.id
_entity.type
_entity.pdbx_description
1 polymer ?
#
loop_
_entity_poly.entity_id
_entity_poly.type
_entity_poly.pdbx_seq_one_letter_code
_entity_poly.pdbx_strand_id
1 'polypeptide(L)'
;MDVRAALTQVQSNIEATCDRAVRQSSLIESRERQGLPTDREQNVLRGMRVSLGLEYHNETLLLAALAGEARDEGDAPPARRPCHRGAGEDCPLPIRCCATLAATLTPWSHAPRPHTAAPR
;
A
#
# COMPACT_ATOMS: atom_id res chain seq x y z
N MET A 1 -27.68 -0.82 3.00
CA MET A 1 -26.57 -0.83 2.04
C MET A 1 -26.04 -2.26 2.02
N ASP A 2 -25.77 -2.86 0.88
CA ASP A 2 -25.27 -4.25 0.82
C ASP A 2 -23.81 -4.29 1.26
N VAL A 3 -23.56 -4.81 2.47
CA VAL A 3 -22.24 -4.86 3.11
C VAL A 3 -21.28 -5.78 2.33
N ARG A 4 -21.79 -6.85 1.69
CA ARG A 4 -20.97 -7.75 0.86
C ARG A 4 -20.54 -7.07 -0.44
N ALA A 5 -21.45 -6.34 -1.08
CA ALA A 5 -21.12 -5.55 -2.26
C ALA A 5 -20.10 -4.44 -1.94
N ALA A 6 -20.27 -3.75 -0.81
CA ALA A 6 -19.32 -2.75 -0.34
C ALA A 6 -17.93 -3.36 -0.07
N LEU A 7 -17.86 -4.53 0.57
CA LEU A 7 -16.61 -5.24 0.82
C LEU A 7 -15.89 -5.58 -0.49
N THR A 8 -16.63 -6.09 -1.47
CA THR A 8 -16.06 -6.43 -2.78
C THR A 8 -15.50 -5.20 -3.49
N GLN A 9 -16.19 -4.06 -3.41
CA GLN A 9 -15.72 -2.81 -3.97
C GLN A 9 -14.44 -2.31 -3.29
N VAL A 10 -14.38 -2.34 -1.96
CA VAL A 10 -13.18 -1.95 -1.19
C VAL A 10 -11.99 -2.84 -1.56
N GLN A 11 -12.20 -4.15 -1.65
CA GLN A 11 -11.15 -5.08 -2.05
C GLN A 11 -10.64 -4.81 -3.47
N SER A 12 -11.53 -4.47 -4.40
CA SER A 12 -11.15 -4.05 -5.76
C SER A 12 -10.35 -2.73 -5.76
N ASN A 13 -10.74 -1.75 -4.93
CA ASN A 13 -10.03 -0.48 -4.80
C ASN A 13 -8.60 -0.67 -4.25
N ILE A 14 -8.44 -1.57 -3.29
CA ILE A 14 -7.15 -1.95 -2.72
C ILE A 14 -6.24 -2.52 -3.81
N GLU A 15 -6.71 -3.49 -4.60
CA GLU A 15 -5.95 -4.07 -5.72
C GLU A 15 -5.54 -3.01 -6.75
N ALA A 16 -6.51 -2.21 -7.21
CA ALA A 16 -6.24 -1.16 -8.19
C ALA A 16 -5.22 -0.14 -7.69
N THR A 17 -5.22 0.18 -6.39
CA THR A 17 -4.24 1.09 -5.79
C THR A 17 -2.87 0.44 -5.66
N CYS A 18 -2.81 -0.86 -5.35
CA CYS A 18 -1.57 -1.63 -5.33
C CYS A 18 -0.90 -1.64 -6.71
N ASP A 19 -1.67 -1.89 -7.77
CA ASP A 19 -1.18 -1.87 -9.15
C ASP A 19 -0.64 -0.50 -9.56
N ARG A 20 -1.31 0.58 -9.14
CA ARG A 20 -0.82 1.95 -9.36
C ARG A 20 0.49 2.20 -8.62
N ALA A 21 0.64 1.74 -7.39
CA ALA A 21 1.87 1.90 -6.61
C ALA A 21 3.06 1.20 -7.30
N VAL A 22 2.88 -0.03 -7.80
CA VAL A 22 3.94 -0.76 -8.52
C VAL A 22 4.37 -0.01 -9.79
N ARG A 23 3.42 0.49 -10.58
CA ARG A 23 3.73 1.30 -11.77
C ARG A 23 4.47 2.58 -11.40
N GLN A 24 4.07 3.22 -10.30
CA GLN A 24 4.71 4.44 -9.82
C GLN A 24 6.14 4.19 -9.34
N SER A 25 6.42 3.06 -8.69
CA SER A 25 7.79 2.63 -8.35
C SER A 25 8.67 2.48 -9.57
N SER A 26 8.17 1.81 -10.60
CA SER A 26 8.91 1.61 -11.85
C SER A 26 9.21 2.95 -12.56
N LEU A 27 8.29 3.93 -12.47
CA LEU A 27 8.53 5.27 -12.96
C LEU A 27 9.66 5.98 -12.21
N ILE A 28 9.69 5.88 -10.87
CA ILE A 28 10.78 6.42 -10.04
C ILE A 28 12.12 5.83 -10.46
N GLU A 29 12.22 4.50 -10.51
CA GLU A 29 13.45 3.80 -10.92
C GLU A 29 13.92 4.23 -12.32
N SER A 30 12.99 4.39 -13.27
CA SER A 30 13.30 4.87 -14.62
C SER A 30 13.86 6.30 -14.62
N ARG A 31 13.27 7.19 -13.83
CA ARG A 31 13.70 8.59 -13.69
C ARG A 31 15.06 8.70 -12.99
N GLU A 32 15.28 7.92 -11.94
CA GLU A 32 16.56 7.87 -11.22
C GLU A 32 17.70 7.43 -12.13
N ARG A 33 17.49 6.39 -12.97
CA ARG A 33 18.48 5.97 -13.98
C ARG A 33 18.80 7.06 -15.00
N GLN A 34 17.89 8.00 -15.22
CA GLN A 34 18.06 9.14 -16.12
C GLN A 34 18.59 10.40 -15.39
N GLY A 35 18.86 10.32 -14.08
CA GLY A 35 19.28 11.47 -13.27
C GLY A 35 18.20 12.54 -13.11
N LEU A 36 16.92 12.19 -13.30
CA LEU A 36 15.79 13.11 -13.17
C LEU A 36 15.27 13.16 -11.74
N PRO A 37 14.77 14.31 -11.27
CA PRO A 37 14.19 14.43 -9.92
C PRO A 37 12.94 13.56 -9.75
N THR A 38 12.76 12.94 -8.58
CA THR A 38 11.64 12.01 -8.30
C THR A 38 10.73 12.44 -7.14
N ASP A 39 10.91 13.66 -6.61
CA ASP A 39 10.15 14.14 -5.44
C ASP A 39 8.64 14.10 -5.64
N ARG A 40 8.18 14.47 -6.84
CA ARG A 40 6.76 14.42 -7.21
C ARG A 40 6.25 12.98 -7.17
N GLU A 41 6.98 12.06 -7.78
CA GLU A 41 6.58 10.68 -7.86
C GLU A 41 6.59 9.98 -6.49
N GLN A 42 7.55 10.33 -5.63
CA GLN A 42 7.59 9.89 -4.24
C GLN A 42 6.41 10.44 -3.42
N ASN A 43 6.02 11.70 -3.63
CA ASN A 43 4.82 12.28 -2.99
C ASN A 43 3.54 11.55 -3.41
N VAL A 44 3.45 11.15 -4.68
CA VAL A 44 2.32 10.33 -5.16
C VAL A 44 2.27 8.98 -4.45
N LEU A 45 3.40 8.29 -4.27
CA LEU A 45 3.44 7.04 -3.51
C LEU A 45 3.04 7.24 -2.04
N ARG A 46 3.46 8.34 -1.40
CA ARG A 46 3.02 8.70 -0.04
C ARG A 46 1.50 8.87 0.04
N GLY A 47 0.89 9.53 -0.94
CA GLY A 47 -0.56 9.67 -1.03
C GLY A 47 -1.29 8.32 -1.21
N MET A 48 -0.77 7.45 -2.08
CA MET A 48 -1.31 6.09 -2.28
C MET A 48 -1.27 5.27 -0.99
N ARG A 49 -0.20 5.39 -0.19
CA ARG A 49 -0.10 4.72 1.10
C ARG A 49 -1.20 5.15 2.08
N VAL A 50 -1.46 6.44 2.18
CA VAL A 50 -2.54 6.97 3.05
C VAL A 50 -3.90 6.45 2.57
N SER A 51 -4.15 6.51 1.25
CA SER A 51 -5.39 5.98 0.66
C SER A 51 -5.59 4.50 0.98
N LEU A 52 -4.54 3.68 0.86
CA LEU A 52 -4.62 2.26 1.20
C LEU A 52 -4.95 2.07 2.68
N GLY A 53 -4.30 2.81 3.60
CA GLY A 53 -4.62 2.73 5.03
C GLY A 53 -6.11 2.94 5.33
N LEU A 54 -6.76 3.87 4.62
CA LEU A 54 -8.20 4.10 4.74
C LEU A 54 -9.03 2.94 4.20
N GLU A 55 -8.68 2.39 3.03
CA GLU A 55 -9.39 1.24 2.44
C GLU A 55 -9.28 -0.01 3.32
N TYR A 56 -8.12 -0.29 3.91
CA TYR A 56 -7.95 -1.41 4.86
C TYR A 56 -8.72 -1.22 6.15
N HIS A 57 -8.81 0.02 6.63
CA HIS A 57 -9.67 0.33 7.77
C HIS A 57 -11.14 0.06 7.42
N ASN A 58 -11.59 0.50 6.24
CA ASN A 58 -12.95 0.25 5.78
C ASN A 58 -13.23 -1.25 5.59
N GLU A 59 -12.31 -2.01 5.00
CA GLU A 59 -12.40 -3.47 4.88
C GLU A 59 -12.57 -4.11 6.27
N THR A 60 -11.80 -3.66 7.26
CA THR A 60 -11.89 -4.16 8.64
C THR A 60 -13.28 -3.92 9.24
N LEU A 61 -13.86 -2.73 9.04
CA LEU A 61 -15.20 -2.41 9.54
C LEU A 61 -16.29 -3.25 8.86
N LEU A 62 -16.20 -3.43 7.53
CA LEU A 62 -17.17 -4.22 6.76
C LEU A 62 -17.12 -5.70 7.12
N LEU A 63 -15.91 -6.25 7.31
CA LEU A 63 -15.74 -7.62 7.79
C LEU A 63 -16.29 -7.81 9.21
N ALA A 64 -16.10 -6.83 10.09
CA ALA A 64 -16.67 -6.88 11.45
C ALA A 64 -18.20 -6.84 11.42
N ALA A 65 -18.80 -6.04 10.55
CA ALA A 65 -20.25 -5.99 10.35
C ALA A 65 -20.79 -7.35 9.86
N LEU A 66 -20.17 -7.94 8.84
CA LEU A 66 -20.55 -9.26 8.31
C LEU A 66 -20.35 -10.38 9.34
N ALA A 67 -19.34 -10.29 10.20
CA ALA A 67 -19.14 -11.24 11.29
C ALA A 67 -20.19 -11.09 12.41
N GLY A 68 -20.71 -9.88 12.63
CA GLY A 68 -21.86 -9.64 13.51
C GLY A 68 -23.13 -10.29 12.97
N GLU A 69 -23.43 -10.07 11.68
CA GLU A 69 -24.60 -10.65 10.99
C GLU A 69 -24.52 -12.19 10.92
N ALA A 70 -23.34 -12.73 10.61
CA ALA A 70 -23.07 -14.17 10.55
C ALA A 70 -23.32 -14.91 11.88
N ARG A 71 -23.10 -14.26 13.03
CA ARG A 71 -23.36 -14.85 14.35
C ARG A 71 -24.85 -15.04 14.64
N ASP A 72 -25.71 -14.28 13.98
CA ASP A 72 -27.17 -14.38 14.14
C ASP A 72 -27.80 -15.38 13.14
N GLU A 73 -27.18 -15.60 11.97
CA GLU A 73 -27.72 -16.47 10.91
C GLU A 73 -27.03 -17.85 10.77
N GLY A 74 -25.91 -18.09 11.48
CA GLY A 74 -25.17 -19.35 11.42
C GLY A 74 -24.30 -19.53 10.16
N ASP A 75 -24.21 -18.49 9.32
CA ASP A 75 -23.32 -18.44 8.16
C ASP A 75 -21.86 -18.20 8.59
N ALA A 76 -20.90 -18.74 7.85
CA ALA A 76 -19.48 -18.46 8.10
C ALA A 76 -19.12 -17.04 7.63
N PRO A 77 -18.37 -16.23 8.42
CA PRO A 77 -17.99 -14.89 7.99
C PRO A 77 -17.10 -14.98 6.73
N PRO A 78 -17.23 -14.02 5.80
CA PRO A 78 -16.38 -13.98 4.62
C PRO A 78 -14.91 -13.87 5.04
N ALA A 79 -14.09 -14.78 4.50
CA ALA A 79 -12.68 -14.82 4.83
C ALA A 79 -11.99 -13.53 4.37
N ARG A 80 -11.13 -12.96 5.24
CA ARG A 80 -10.11 -12.02 4.79
C ARG A 80 -9.36 -12.66 3.64
N ARG A 81 -9.16 -11.93 2.54
CA ARG A 81 -8.28 -12.41 1.48
C ARG A 81 -6.92 -12.76 2.11
N PRO A 82 -6.37 -13.95 1.85
CA PRO A 82 -5.11 -14.35 2.44
C PRO A 82 -4.05 -13.33 2.02
N CYS A 83 -3.53 -12.57 2.98
CA CYS A 83 -2.20 -12.00 2.83
C CYS A 83 -1.31 -13.17 2.42
N HIS A 84 -0.64 -13.08 1.27
CA HIS A 84 0.26 -14.15 0.83
C HIS A 84 1.20 -14.50 1.99
N ARG A 85 1.07 -15.72 2.49
CA ARG A 85 1.92 -16.29 3.54
C ARG A 85 3.34 -16.36 2.97
N GLY A 86 4.27 -15.57 3.50
CA GLY A 86 5.67 -15.64 3.07
C GLY A 86 6.55 -14.39 3.22
N ALA A 87 6.09 -13.28 3.80
CA ALA A 87 6.95 -12.12 4.05
C ALA A 87 6.63 -11.44 5.37
N GLY A 88 7.20 -11.97 6.47
CA GLY A 88 7.24 -11.31 7.79
C GLY A 88 5.92 -11.29 8.55
N GLU A 89 6.00 -11.52 9.85
CA GLU A 89 4.88 -11.28 10.76
C GLU A 89 4.53 -9.78 10.73
N ASP A 90 3.25 -9.46 10.62
CA ASP A 90 2.66 -8.10 10.60
C ASP A 90 2.81 -7.23 9.35
N CYS A 91 2.33 -7.72 8.19
CA CYS A 91 2.00 -6.83 7.06
C CYS A 91 0.56 -7.06 6.55
N PRO A 92 -0.39 -6.11 6.75
CA PRO A 92 -1.76 -6.23 6.26
C PRO A 92 -1.91 -5.72 4.82
N LEU A 93 -1.04 -6.16 3.89
CA LEU A 93 -1.02 -5.70 2.49
C LEU A 93 -0.47 -6.81 1.56
N PRO A 94 -0.85 -6.87 0.27
CA PRO A 94 -0.28 -7.82 -0.70
C PRO A 94 1.20 -7.50 -0.99
N ILE A 95 2.06 -8.53 -0.81
CA ILE A 95 3.54 -8.51 -0.71
C ILE A 95 4.27 -7.52 -1.65
N ARG A 96 3.81 -7.32 -2.89
CA ARG A 96 4.49 -6.42 -3.84
C ARG A 96 4.26 -4.94 -3.54
N CYS A 97 3.05 -4.57 -3.12
CA CYS A 97 2.74 -3.18 -2.79
C CYS A 97 3.38 -2.78 -1.46
N CYS A 98 3.50 -3.71 -0.50
CA CYS A 98 4.11 -3.42 0.81
C CYS A 98 5.55 -2.95 0.68
N ALA A 99 6.37 -3.66 -0.10
CA ALA A 99 7.77 -3.32 -0.30
C ALA A 99 7.91 -1.93 -0.95
N THR A 100 7.13 -1.67 -2.00
CA THR A 100 7.08 -0.37 -2.68
C THR A 100 6.65 0.77 -1.76
N LEU A 101 5.64 0.56 -0.92
CA LEU A 101 5.15 1.59 -0.01
C LEU A 101 6.02 1.73 1.24
N ALA A 102 6.69 0.67 1.70
CA ALA A 102 7.69 0.74 2.76
C ALA A 102 8.91 1.56 2.33
N ALA A 103 9.27 1.59 1.05
CA ALA A 103 10.29 2.51 0.55
C ALA A 103 9.91 4.01 0.73
N THR A 104 8.62 4.33 0.94
CA THR A 104 8.18 5.69 1.29
C THR A 104 8.34 6.01 2.78
N LEU A 105 8.57 5.00 3.62
CA LEU A 105 8.76 5.15 5.07
C LEU A 105 10.19 5.48 5.45
N THR A 106 11.18 5.07 4.65
CA THR A 106 12.55 5.50 4.87
C THR A 106 12.59 7.02 4.72
N PRO A 107 12.80 7.77 5.82
CA PRO A 107 13.23 9.14 5.67
C PRO A 107 14.50 9.06 4.86
N TRP A 108 14.73 10.02 3.96
CA TRP A 108 16.02 10.14 3.32
C TRP A 108 17.09 10.24 4.42
N SER A 109 17.75 9.12 4.73
CA SER A 109 19.05 9.13 5.38
C SER A 109 19.92 9.88 4.39
N HIS A 110 20.18 11.15 4.69
CA HIS A 110 20.98 12.08 3.91
C HIS A 110 21.94 11.35 2.97
N ALA A 111 21.67 11.39 1.67
CA ALA A 111 22.71 11.14 0.70
C ALA A 111 23.85 12.10 1.08
N PRO A 112 25.05 11.62 1.43
CA PRO A 112 26.16 12.51 1.68
C PRO A 112 26.36 13.29 0.39
N ARG A 113 26.11 14.61 0.44
CA ARG A 113 26.51 15.50 -0.64
C ARG A 113 27.99 15.20 -0.89
N PRO A 114 28.42 14.90 -2.12
CA PRO A 114 29.85 14.89 -2.38
C PRO A 114 30.33 16.31 -2.09
N HIS A 115 31.04 16.48 -0.98
CA HIS A 115 31.80 17.69 -0.73
C HIS A 115 32.81 17.75 -1.86
N THR A 116 32.52 18.60 -2.85
CA THR A 116 33.46 19.04 -3.85
C THR A 116 34.71 19.49 -3.12
N ALA A 117 35.77 18.71 -3.27
CA ALA A 117 37.12 19.12 -2.89
C ALA A 117 37.40 20.45 -3.59
N ALA A 118 37.53 21.53 -2.82
CA ALA A 118 38.09 22.76 -3.33
C ALA A 118 39.62 22.58 -3.39
N PRO A 119 40.27 22.79 -4.55
CA PRO A 119 41.71 22.76 -4.62
C PRO A 119 42.27 24.09 -4.11
N ARG A 120 43.22 24.04 -3.17
CA ARG A 120 44.37 24.95 -3.05
C ARG A 120 45.39 24.39 -2.07
#